data_AF-A0A3N6DWX4-F1
#
_entry.id   AF-A0A3N6DWX4-F1
#
_cell.length_a   1.000
_cell.length_b   1.000
_cell.length_c   1.000
_cell.angle_alpha   90.00
_cell.angle_beta   90.00
_cell.angle_gamma   90.00
#
_symmetry.space_group_name_H-M   'P 1'
#
loop_
_entity.id
_entity.type
_entity.pdbx_description
1 polymer ?
#
loop_
_entity_poly.entity_id
_entity_poly.type
_entity_poly.pdbx_seq_one_letter_code
_entity_poly.pdbx_strand_id
1 'polypeptide(L)'
;MGTYRRIIVNLAKRLGTTFAVTALLFGGASTIGATAASAAGPCDYRSYQNNSSAWGYFLGSYNLKTRPAAECSNVKKFGAGTKLYVWCTITNYYGNVWAYGRVEGTQTKGWISGDNVSYEAGSLNRC
;
A
#
# COMPACT_ATOMS: atom_id res chain seq x y z
N MET A 1 40.25 14.50 -11.50
CA MET A 1 39.97 15.06 -10.17
C MET A 1 38.67 15.84 -10.21
N GLY A 2 37.68 15.39 -9.44
CA GLY A 2 36.47 16.16 -9.08
C GLY A 2 35.42 16.32 -10.19
N THR A 3 34.11 16.32 -9.94
CA THR A 3 33.30 16.20 -8.72
C THR A 3 31.87 15.93 -9.20
N TYR A 4 31.21 14.92 -8.64
CA TYR A 4 29.78 14.67 -8.84
C TYR A 4 28.97 15.89 -8.42
N ARG A 5 28.17 16.46 -9.33
CA ARG A 5 27.23 17.55 -9.02
C ARG A 5 25.80 17.04 -9.14
N ARG A 6 25.17 16.93 -7.96
CA ARG A 6 23.74 16.68 -7.74
C ARG A 6 22.91 17.62 -8.63
N ILE A 7 22.07 17.07 -9.50
CA ILE A 7 21.00 17.85 -10.14
C ILE A 7 19.77 17.69 -9.25
N ILE A 8 19.55 18.73 -8.46
CA ILE A 8 18.30 19.03 -7.77
C ILE A 8 17.23 19.16 -8.86
N VAL A 9 16.23 18.29 -8.86
CA VAL A 9 15.08 18.41 -9.77
C VAL A 9 14.29 19.62 -9.31
N ASN A 10 14.44 20.72 -10.05
CA ASN A 10 13.67 21.95 -9.86
C ASN A 10 12.19 21.66 -10.13
N LEU A 11 11.39 21.81 -9.07
CA LEU A 11 9.95 21.87 -9.10
C LEU A 11 9.50 22.92 -10.14
N ALA A 12 8.95 22.44 -11.25
CA ALA A 12 8.42 23.29 -12.31
C ALA A 12 7.25 24.11 -11.77
N LYS A 13 7.53 25.38 -11.46
CA LYS A 13 6.54 26.43 -11.20
C LYS A 13 5.62 26.54 -12.41
N ARG A 14 4.35 26.13 -12.27
CA ARG A 14 3.31 26.46 -13.25
C ARG A 14 2.87 27.91 -13.01
N LEU A 15 3.11 28.72 -14.02
CA LEU A 15 2.52 30.04 -14.31
C LEU A 15 0.98 29.91 -14.17
N GLY A 16 0.19 30.83 -13.59
CA GLY A 16 0.25 32.28 -13.64
C GLY A 16 -0.96 32.77 -14.44
N THR A 17 -2.07 33.15 -13.79
CA THR A 17 -3.06 34.07 -14.37
C THR A 17 -3.83 34.77 -13.24
N THR A 18 -3.56 36.06 -13.08
CA THR A 18 -4.24 37.02 -12.22
C THR A 18 -5.50 37.54 -12.91
N PHE A 19 -6.66 37.41 -12.29
CA PHE A 19 -7.84 38.22 -12.59
C PHE A 19 -8.20 39.03 -11.34
N ALA A 20 -8.28 40.35 -11.47
CA ALA A 20 -8.55 41.28 -10.38
C ALA A 20 -10.03 41.72 -10.36
N VAL A 21 -10.73 41.26 -9.30
CA VAL A 21 -11.71 41.90 -8.39
C VAL A 21 -12.77 42.91 -8.89
N THR A 22 -14.05 42.59 -8.63
CA THR A 22 -15.13 43.47 -8.06
C THR A 22 -16.38 42.58 -7.82
N ALA A 23 -17.25 42.65 -6.80
CA ALA A 23 -17.41 43.43 -5.56
C ALA A 23 -18.54 42.77 -4.69
N LEU A 24 -18.43 42.84 -3.35
CA LEU A 24 -19.49 42.97 -2.30
C LEU A 24 -20.56 41.86 -2.15
N LEU A 25 -21.10 41.46 -0.99
CA LEU A 25 -20.83 41.47 0.46
C LEU A 25 -22.00 40.67 1.11
N PHE A 26 -21.75 39.98 2.23
CA PHE A 26 -22.69 39.36 3.19
C PHE A 26 -23.47 38.07 2.82
N GLY A 27 -23.18 36.99 3.55
CA GLY A 27 -24.12 35.90 3.76
C GLY A 27 -23.50 34.53 4.09
N GLY A 28 -22.82 34.41 5.25
CA GLY A 28 -22.47 33.11 5.82
C GLY A 28 -21.34 32.36 5.12
N ALA A 29 -20.09 32.74 5.40
CA ALA A 29 -18.96 31.86 5.16
C ALA A 29 -19.06 30.68 6.15
N SER A 30 -19.78 29.64 5.75
CA SER A 30 -19.67 28.32 6.38
C SER A 30 -18.26 27.84 6.13
N THR A 31 -17.33 28.09 7.07
CA THR A 31 -16.07 27.36 7.12
C THR A 31 -16.43 25.91 7.42
N ILE A 32 -16.74 25.14 6.37
CA ILE A 32 -16.70 23.69 6.46
C ILE A 32 -15.23 23.39 6.75
N GLY A 33 -14.89 23.30 8.03
CA GLY A 33 -13.58 22.88 8.47
C GLY A 33 -13.33 21.52 7.82
N ALA A 34 -12.36 21.46 6.90
CA ALA A 34 -11.91 20.19 6.37
C ALA A 34 -11.46 19.36 7.58
N THR A 35 -12.19 18.28 7.88
CA THR A 35 -11.74 17.32 8.89
C THR A 35 -10.39 16.78 8.44
N ALA A 36 -9.38 16.89 9.30
CA ALA A 36 -8.09 16.28 9.01
C ALA A 36 -8.32 14.77 8.83
N ALA A 37 -8.03 14.25 7.63
CA ALA A 37 -8.01 12.83 7.42
C ALA A 37 -6.90 12.24 8.31
N SER A 38 -7.25 11.30 9.19
CA SER A 38 -6.24 10.54 9.92
C SER A 38 -5.44 9.72 8.92
N ALA A 39 -4.12 9.89 8.92
CA ALA A 39 -3.24 9.03 8.14
C ALA A 39 -3.32 7.61 8.73
N ALA A 40 -3.61 6.62 7.88
CA ALA A 40 -3.65 5.23 8.30
C ALA A 40 -2.28 4.80 8.85
N GLY A 41 -2.25 4.31 10.08
CA GLY A 41 -1.06 3.72 10.70
C GLY A 41 -0.67 2.38 10.05
N PRO A 42 0.55 1.89 10.31
CA PRO A 42 1.07 0.68 9.68
C PRO A 42 0.27 -0.60 10.03
N CYS A 43 -0.34 -0.64 11.22
CA CYS A 43 -1.16 -1.75 11.68
C CYS A 43 -2.67 -1.45 11.68
N ASP A 44 -3.10 -0.35 11.07
CA ASP A 44 -4.53 -0.06 10.91
C ASP A 44 -5.18 -1.08 9.98
N TYR A 45 -6.48 -1.30 10.16
CA TYR A 45 -7.23 -2.21 9.31
C TYR A 45 -7.09 -1.85 7.83
N ARG A 46 -6.81 -2.88 7.01
CA ARG A 46 -6.76 -2.77 5.55
C ARG A 46 -7.77 -3.73 4.96
N SER A 47 -8.64 -3.20 4.11
CA SER A 47 -9.56 -4.01 3.32
C SER A 47 -8.77 -4.89 2.35
N TYR A 48 -9.36 -6.03 2.02
CA TYR A 48 -8.87 -6.97 1.03
C TYR A 48 -10.05 -7.55 0.27
N GLN A 49 -9.78 -7.99 -0.96
CA GLN A 49 -10.75 -8.58 -1.87
C GLN A 49 -10.10 -9.78 -2.54
N ASN A 50 -10.88 -10.78 -2.92
CA ASN A 50 -10.40 -11.89 -3.72
C ASN A 50 -10.67 -11.60 -5.21
N ASN A 51 -9.87 -10.71 -5.80
CA ASN A 51 -10.01 -10.28 -7.18
C ASN A 51 -8.81 -10.67 -8.06
N SER A 52 -7.78 -11.29 -7.49
CA SER A 52 -6.64 -11.85 -8.20
C SER A 52 -6.85 -13.33 -8.49
N SER A 53 -6.25 -13.82 -9.57
CA SER A 53 -6.12 -15.26 -9.85
C SER A 53 -4.71 -15.78 -9.61
N ALA A 54 -3.84 -14.92 -9.06
CA ALA A 54 -2.43 -15.19 -8.88
C ALA A 54 -2.14 -16.19 -7.76
N TRP A 55 -1.03 -16.91 -7.90
CA TRP A 55 -0.49 -17.76 -6.86
C TRP A 55 1.03 -17.84 -6.97
N GLY A 56 1.65 -18.29 -5.87
CA GLY A 56 3.06 -18.61 -5.85
C GLY A 56 3.47 -19.25 -4.54
N TYR A 57 4.75 -19.22 -4.22
CA TYR A 57 5.33 -19.95 -3.10
C TYR A 57 6.07 -19.03 -2.14
N PHE A 58 6.05 -19.39 -0.86
CA PHE A 58 6.89 -18.73 0.13
C PHE A 58 8.36 -18.98 -0.23
N LEU A 59 9.16 -17.90 -0.36
CA LEU A 59 10.59 -17.99 -0.71
C LEU A 59 11.47 -18.41 0.48
N GLY A 60 10.89 -18.48 1.67
CA GLY A 60 11.57 -18.71 2.94
C GLY A 60 10.55 -19.03 4.03
N SER A 61 11.01 -19.10 5.28
CA SER A 61 10.12 -19.36 6.42
C SER A 61 9.63 -18.07 7.06
N TYR A 62 8.38 -17.69 6.82
CA TYR A 62 7.83 -16.38 7.22
C TYR A 62 6.52 -16.50 7.98
N ASN A 63 6.22 -15.48 8.78
CA ASN A 63 4.90 -15.30 9.38
C ASN A 63 3.99 -14.57 8.40
N LEU A 64 2.78 -15.11 8.18
CA LEU A 64 1.67 -14.27 7.77
C LEU A 64 1.38 -13.25 8.88
N LYS A 65 1.01 -12.04 8.48
CA LYS A 65 0.71 -10.90 9.34
C LYS A 65 -0.77 -10.58 9.34
N THR A 66 -1.25 -10.02 10.44
CA THR A 66 -2.64 -9.52 10.54
C THR A 66 -2.84 -8.26 9.70
N ARG A 67 -1.75 -7.54 9.40
CA ARG A 67 -1.69 -6.23 8.72
C ARG A 67 -0.41 -6.13 7.88
N PRO A 68 -0.33 -5.24 6.87
CA PRO A 68 0.76 -5.21 5.90
C PRO A 68 2.02 -4.48 6.42
N ALA A 69 2.51 -4.84 7.60
CA ALA A 69 3.79 -4.35 8.11
C ALA A 69 4.47 -5.39 9.00
N ALA A 70 5.80 -5.33 9.10
CA ALA A 70 6.61 -6.35 9.75
C ALA A 70 6.44 -6.37 11.27
N GLU A 71 6.16 -5.22 11.86
CA GLU A 71 5.92 -4.99 13.28
C GLU A 71 4.51 -5.41 13.73
N CYS A 72 3.58 -5.61 12.79
CA CYS A 72 2.23 -6.03 13.14
C CYS A 72 2.17 -7.51 13.55
N SER A 73 1.12 -7.87 14.31
CA SER A 73 0.93 -9.20 14.88
C SER A 73 1.00 -10.32 13.84
N ASN A 74 1.53 -11.46 14.26
CA ASN A 74 1.60 -12.67 13.43
C ASN A 74 0.25 -13.40 13.45
N VAL A 75 -0.10 -14.00 12.32
CA VAL A 75 -1.18 -15.00 12.20
C VAL A 75 -0.60 -16.40 12.41
N LYS A 76 0.35 -16.81 11.55
CA LYS A 76 1.00 -18.13 11.61
C LYS A 76 2.27 -18.14 10.76
N LYS A 77 3.25 -18.94 11.17
CA LYS A 77 4.48 -19.22 10.40
C LYS A 77 4.26 -20.36 9.40
N PHE A 78 4.76 -20.17 8.18
CA PHE A 78 4.82 -21.20 7.14
C PHE A 78 6.25 -21.32 6.61
N GLY A 79 6.60 -22.51 6.11
CA GLY A 79 7.92 -22.80 5.56
C GLY A 79 8.04 -22.42 4.08
N ALA A 80 9.28 -22.39 3.59
CA ALA A 80 9.56 -22.20 2.17
C ALA A 80 8.85 -23.27 1.32
N GLY A 81 8.49 -22.93 0.08
CA GLY A 81 7.77 -23.83 -0.83
C GLY A 81 6.28 -24.02 -0.49
N THR A 82 5.78 -23.41 0.58
CA THR A 82 4.34 -23.41 0.87
C THR A 82 3.61 -22.57 -0.17
N LYS A 83 2.54 -23.08 -0.77
CA LYS A 83 1.78 -22.32 -1.78
C LYS A 83 0.82 -21.32 -1.15
N LEU A 84 0.81 -20.10 -1.70
CA LEU A 84 -0.14 -19.03 -1.38
C LEU A 84 -1.01 -18.73 -2.60
N TYR A 85 -2.33 -18.79 -2.41
CA TYR A 85 -3.28 -18.19 -3.35
C TYR A 85 -3.39 -16.71 -3.03
N VAL A 86 -2.89 -15.85 -3.92
CA VAL A 86 -2.87 -14.40 -3.73
C VAL A 86 -4.20 -13.82 -4.16
N TRP A 87 -4.83 -13.06 -3.26
CA TRP A 87 -6.17 -12.51 -3.44
C TRP A 87 -6.13 -11.08 -3.95
N CYS A 88 -5.21 -10.27 -3.43
CA CYS A 88 -4.93 -8.92 -3.90
C CYS A 88 -3.62 -8.40 -3.29
N THR A 89 -3.13 -7.26 -3.80
CA THR A 89 -1.95 -6.56 -3.27
C THR A 89 -2.25 -5.12 -2.88
N ILE A 90 -1.48 -4.57 -1.95
CA ILE A 90 -1.46 -3.13 -1.64
C ILE A 90 -0.03 -2.63 -1.51
N THR A 91 0.12 -1.31 -1.59
CA THR A 91 1.29 -0.62 -1.06
C THR A 91 1.00 -0.21 0.38
N ASN A 92 1.85 -0.63 1.32
CA ASN A 92 1.70 -0.33 2.73
C ASN A 92 2.14 1.11 3.08
N TYR A 93 2.08 1.47 4.36
CA TYR A 93 2.49 2.78 4.88
C TYR A 93 3.94 3.16 4.49
N TYR A 94 4.82 2.17 4.36
CA TYR A 94 6.24 2.35 4.06
C TYR A 94 6.57 2.36 2.57
N GLY A 95 5.56 2.29 1.68
CA GLY A 95 5.79 2.22 0.24
C GLY A 95 6.14 0.82 -0.28
N ASN A 96 6.08 -0.22 0.56
CA ASN A 96 6.40 -1.60 0.18
C ASN A 96 5.14 -2.35 -0.29
N VAL A 97 5.29 -3.26 -1.25
CA VAL A 97 4.19 -4.11 -1.71
C VAL A 97 3.94 -5.25 -0.73
N TRP A 98 2.66 -5.46 -0.40
CA TRP A 98 2.20 -6.57 0.44
C TRP A 98 1.07 -7.31 -0.26
N ALA A 99 1.13 -8.64 -0.20
CA ALA A 99 0.11 -9.52 -0.72
C ALA A 99 -0.78 -10.03 0.41
N TYR A 100 -2.10 -10.03 0.19
CA TYR A 100 -3.03 -10.78 1.02
C TYR A 100 -3.38 -12.08 0.29
N GLY A 101 -3.48 -13.17 1.03
CA GLY A 101 -3.80 -14.46 0.42
C GLY A 101 -4.20 -15.55 1.41
N ARG A 102 -4.54 -16.72 0.86
CA ARG A 102 -4.88 -17.94 1.58
C ARG A 102 -3.86 -19.03 1.30
N VAL A 103 -3.36 -19.69 2.34
CA VAL A 103 -2.42 -20.80 2.19
C VAL A 103 -3.13 -22.05 1.70
N GLU A 104 -2.55 -22.73 0.71
CA GLU A 104 -3.10 -23.98 0.16
C GLU A 104 -3.34 -25.04 1.25
N GLY A 105 -4.43 -25.81 1.09
CA GLY A 105 -4.79 -26.86 2.05
C GLY A 105 -5.28 -26.35 3.41
N THR A 106 -5.35 -25.03 3.65
CA THR A 106 -5.77 -24.46 4.95
C THR A 106 -6.79 -23.35 4.77
N GLN A 107 -7.51 -22.95 5.83
CA GLN A 107 -8.29 -21.71 5.84
C GLN A 107 -7.50 -20.49 6.34
N THR A 108 -6.19 -20.63 6.58
CA THR A 108 -5.36 -19.56 7.11
C THR A 108 -5.10 -18.50 6.04
N LYS A 109 -5.35 -17.25 6.39
CA LYS A 109 -5.19 -16.07 5.54
C LYS A 109 -4.37 -15.01 6.26
N GLY A 110 -3.73 -14.14 5.49
CA GLY A 110 -3.00 -13.02 6.06
C GLY A 110 -2.18 -12.27 5.04
N TRP A 111 -1.49 -11.24 5.53
CA TRP A 111 -0.60 -10.39 4.76
C TRP A 111 0.83 -10.95 4.78
N ILE A 112 1.53 -10.85 3.65
CA ILE A 112 2.96 -11.14 3.55
C ILE A 112 3.64 -10.09 2.66
N SER A 113 4.90 -9.78 2.94
CA SER A 113 5.71 -8.93 2.05
C SER A 113 5.74 -9.55 0.65
N GLY A 114 5.56 -8.73 -0.40
CA GLY A 114 5.68 -9.19 -1.78
C GLY A 114 7.05 -9.81 -2.07
N ASP A 115 8.11 -9.33 -1.41
CA ASP A 115 9.47 -9.85 -1.58
C ASP A 115 9.68 -11.25 -0.96
N ASN A 116 8.72 -11.75 -0.18
CA ASN A 116 8.80 -13.04 0.51
C ASN A 116 7.99 -14.15 -0.19
N VAL A 117 7.34 -13.84 -1.32
CA VAL A 117 6.52 -14.77 -2.09
C VAL A 117 6.85 -14.66 -3.57
N SER A 118 6.93 -15.79 -4.28
CA SER A 118 6.99 -15.78 -5.74
C SER A 118 5.62 -15.52 -6.35
N TYR A 119 5.60 -15.23 -7.65
CA TYR A 119 4.37 -15.10 -8.44
C TYR A 119 4.52 -15.92 -9.71
N GLU A 120 3.96 -17.13 -9.71
CA GLU A 120 4.22 -18.13 -10.75
C GLU A 120 3.26 -18.00 -11.93
N ALA A 121 1.99 -17.73 -11.65
CA ALA A 121 0.96 -17.56 -12.68
C ALA A 121 -0.25 -16.78 -12.16
N GLY A 122 -1.16 -16.44 -13.08
CA GLY A 122 -2.40 -15.70 -12.81
C GLY A 122 -2.21 -14.19 -12.82
N SER A 123 -3.31 -13.46 -12.63
CA SER A 123 -3.34 -12.00 -12.60
C SER A 123 -3.28 -11.45 -11.18
N LEU A 124 -2.40 -10.48 -10.94
CA LEU A 124 -2.34 -9.72 -9.70
C LEU A 124 -3.13 -8.42 -9.82
N ASN A 125 -4.11 -8.25 -8.95
CA ASN A 125 -4.93 -7.05 -8.85
C ASN A 125 -4.74 -6.38 -7.50
N ARG A 126 -4.92 -5.06 -7.47
CA ARG A 126 -4.90 -4.30 -6.24
C ARG A 126 -6.15 -4.55 -5.40
N CYS A 127 -5.98 -4.52 -4.09
CA CYS A 127 -7.05 -4.17 -3.16
C CYS A 127 -7.30 -2.64 -3.27
#